data_AF-A0A223D5G7-F1
#
_entry.id   AF-A0A223D5G7-F1
#
_cell.length_a   1.000
_cell.length_b   1.000
_cell.length_c   1.000
_cell.angle_alpha   90.00
_cell.angle_beta   90.00
_cell.angle_gamma   90.00
#
_symmetry.space_group_name_H-M   'P 1'
#
loop_
_entity.id
_entity.type
_entity.pdbx_description
1 polymer ?
#
loop_
_entity_poly.entity_id
_entity_poly.type
_entity_poly.pdbx_seq_one_letter_code
_entity_poly.pdbx_strand_id
1 'polypeptide(L)'
;MSEQKTAVMTKAEMKEIRIVEVAVHSLSSSQDVTGEYQTNCNVDFIMSNKIMFVVFDQQYEIDRIKMTTDWEEVVLYYANAETYFECFKVSKHLIHKVHDQIVEEQRNGVLDGWSFDDDVMGMLRGE
;
A
#
# COMPACT_ATOMS: atom_id res chain seq x y z
N MET A 1 -8.49 -24.07 29.82
CA MET A 1 -7.85 -23.90 28.50
C MET A 1 -8.53 -22.70 27.86
N SER A 2 -7.84 -21.55 27.81
CA SER A 2 -8.42 -20.33 27.25
C SER A 2 -8.32 -20.37 25.73
N GLU A 3 -9.44 -20.28 25.05
CA GLU A 3 -9.49 -20.06 23.60
C GLU A 3 -8.78 -18.74 23.29
N GLN A 4 -7.62 -18.81 22.62
CA GLN A 4 -7.03 -17.64 21.99
C GLN A 4 -7.94 -17.23 20.84
N LYS A 5 -8.77 -16.20 21.07
CA LYS A 5 -9.45 -15.48 20.00
C LYS A 5 -8.38 -14.85 19.12
N THR A 6 -8.13 -15.44 17.95
CA THR A 6 -7.46 -14.74 16.86
C THR A 6 -8.35 -13.56 16.50
N ALA A 7 -7.96 -12.35 16.89
CA ALA A 7 -8.70 -11.14 16.56
C ALA A 7 -8.50 -10.86 15.06
N VAL A 8 -9.32 -11.49 14.22
CA VAL A 8 -9.45 -11.13 12.82
C VAL A 8 -10.28 -9.85 12.77
N MET A 9 -9.71 -8.76 12.26
CA MET A 9 -10.45 -7.52 12.06
C MET A 9 -11.71 -7.79 11.24
N THR A 10 -12.84 -7.33 11.75
CA THR A 10 -14.11 -7.39 11.06
C THR A 10 -14.10 -6.48 9.83
N LYS A 11 -14.96 -6.78 8.86
CA LYS A 11 -15.17 -5.92 7.68
C LYS A 11 -15.56 -4.49 8.05
N ALA A 12 -16.24 -4.30 9.17
CA ALA A 12 -16.60 -2.97 9.68
C ALA A 12 -15.35 -2.21 10.16
N GLU A 13 -14.48 -2.87 10.93
CA GLU A 13 -13.24 -2.25 11.41
C GLU A 13 -12.27 -1.91 10.25
N MET A 14 -12.22 -2.74 9.20
CA MET A 14 -11.45 -2.41 8.00
C MET A 14 -11.98 -1.18 7.26
N LYS A 15 -13.29 -0.90 7.34
CA LYS A 15 -13.88 0.28 6.71
C LYS A 15 -13.48 1.59 7.36
N GLU A 16 -13.26 1.56 8.67
CA GLU A 16 -12.89 2.72 9.47
C GLU A 16 -11.41 3.09 9.35
N ILE A 17 -10.56 2.22 8.79
CA ILE A 17 -9.16 2.56 8.49
C ILE A 17 -9.14 3.78 7.55
N ARG A 18 -8.28 4.75 7.83
CA ARG A 18 -8.01 5.89 6.93
C ARG A 18 -6.51 5.95 6.67
N ILE A 19 -6.13 6.49 5.52
CA ILE A 19 -4.74 6.93 5.36
C ILE A 19 -4.63 8.29 6.06
N VAL A 20 -3.64 8.44 6.93
CA VAL A 20 -3.44 9.65 7.75
C VAL A 20 -2.18 10.41 7.38
N GLU A 21 -1.26 9.75 6.69
CA GLU A 21 0.00 10.33 6.25
C GLU A 21 0.49 9.58 5.01
N VAL A 22 1.08 10.32 4.07
CA VAL A 22 1.80 9.79 2.91
C VAL A 22 3.26 10.22 3.03
N ALA A 23 4.14 9.25 3.23
CA ALA A 23 5.57 9.48 3.32
C ALA A 23 6.26 9.04 2.03
N VAL A 24 6.77 10.01 1.28
CA VAL A 24 7.49 9.79 0.03
C VAL A 24 8.98 9.66 0.31
N HIS A 25 9.51 8.45 0.18
CA HIS A 25 10.94 8.19 0.41
C HIS A 25 11.75 8.36 -0.87
N SER A 26 11.23 7.91 -2.00
CA SER A 26 11.83 8.14 -3.30
C SER A 26 10.80 8.10 -4.41
N LEU A 27 10.94 9.03 -5.36
CA LEU A 27 10.25 9.04 -6.64
C LEU A 27 11.26 9.40 -7.72
N SER A 28 11.39 8.54 -8.72
CA SER A 28 12.27 8.79 -9.86
C SER A 28 11.71 8.11 -11.10
N SER A 29 12.05 8.66 -12.27
CA SER A 29 11.70 8.06 -13.53
C SER A 29 12.98 7.75 -14.29
N SER A 30 12.98 6.63 -15.00
CA SER A 30 14.07 6.23 -15.88
C SER A 30 13.50 5.83 -17.21
N GLN A 31 14.23 6.16 -18.28
CA GLN A 31 13.91 5.69 -19.62
C GLN A 31 14.75 4.45 -19.90
N ASP A 32 14.12 3.38 -20.37
CA ASP A 32 14.82 2.19 -20.80
C ASP A 32 15.46 2.36 -22.19
N VAL A 33 16.08 1.30 -22.72
CA VAL A 33 16.70 1.33 -24.05
C VAL A 33 15.71 1.38 -25.21
N THR A 34 14.43 1.09 -24.96
CA THR A 34 13.34 1.15 -25.97
C THR A 34 12.69 2.53 -26.02
N GLY A 35 12.94 3.38 -25.02
CA GLY A 35 12.38 4.71 -24.89
C GLY A 35 11.15 4.76 -23.98
N GLU A 36 10.75 3.63 -23.40
CA GLU A 36 9.67 3.53 -22.43
C GLU A 36 10.12 4.10 -21.08
N TYR A 37 9.23 4.85 -20.45
CA TYR A 37 9.48 5.45 -19.14
C TYR A 37 8.96 4.54 -18.05
N GLN A 38 9.80 4.28 -17.07
CA GLN A 38 9.47 3.50 -15.89
C GLN A 38 9.43 4.43 -14.68
N THR A 39 8.44 4.21 -13.82
CA THR A 39 8.30 4.87 -12.54
C THR A 39 8.93 4.02 -11.46
N ASN A 40 9.93 4.57 -10.76
CA ASN A 40 10.52 3.98 -9.57
C ASN A 40 9.96 4.72 -8.35
N CYS A 41 9.18 4.02 -7.53
CA CYS A 41 8.53 4.59 -6.36
C CYS A 41 8.87 3.86 -5.07
N ASN A 42 8.85 4.60 -3.97
CA ASN A 42 8.88 4.10 -2.60
C ASN A 42 8.07 5.06 -1.73
N VAL A 43 6.80 4.71 -1.53
CA VAL A 43 5.83 5.55 -0.83
C VAL A 43 5.13 4.74 0.23
N ASP A 44 5.07 5.26 1.45
CA ASP A 44 4.33 4.66 2.54
C ASP A 44 3.00 5.41 2.75
N PHE A 45 1.90 4.67 2.77
CA PHE A 45 0.57 5.17 3.13
C PHE A 45 0.25 4.71 4.54
N ILE A 46 0.46 5.58 5.53
CA ILE A 46 0.30 5.27 6.96
C ILE A 46 -1.18 5.21 7.32
N MET A 47 -1.58 4.13 7.99
CA MET A 47 -2.96 3.87 8.36
C MET A 47 -3.29 4.43 9.75
N SER A 48 -4.52 4.89 9.94
CA SER A 48 -5.04 5.38 11.22
C SER A 48 -5.08 4.32 12.31
N ASN A 49 -5.28 3.05 11.92
CA ASN A 49 -5.36 1.91 12.81
C ASN A 49 -4.42 0.81 12.30
N LYS A 50 -3.75 0.14 13.23
CA LYS A 50 -2.89 -1.00 12.92
C LYS A 50 -3.72 -2.26 12.67
N ILE A 51 -3.25 -3.09 11.74
CA ILE A 51 -3.79 -4.43 11.49
C ILE A 51 -2.85 -5.45 12.10
N MET A 52 -3.37 -6.39 12.86
CA MET A 52 -2.58 -7.48 13.44
C MET A 52 -2.56 -8.67 12.50
N PHE A 53 -1.38 -9.04 12.02
CA PHE A 53 -1.16 -10.32 11.34
C PHE A 53 -0.55 -11.32 12.32
N VAL A 54 -1.01 -12.56 12.24
CA VAL A 54 -0.40 -13.68 12.96
C VAL A 54 0.11 -14.65 11.90
N VAL A 55 1.43 -14.78 11.80
CA VAL A 55 2.09 -15.71 10.88
C VAL A 55 2.82 -16.73 11.73
N PHE A 56 2.34 -17.97 11.68
CA PHE A 56 2.74 -19.02 12.63
C PHE A 56 2.51 -18.59 14.09
N ASP A 57 3.58 -18.45 14.87
CA ASP A 57 3.60 -18.02 16.27
C ASP A 57 4.03 -16.56 16.46
N GLN A 58 4.22 -15.81 15.37
CA GLN A 58 4.68 -14.43 15.40
C GLN A 58 3.56 -13.45 15.07
N GLN A 59 3.48 -12.38 15.87
CA GLN A 59 2.54 -11.28 15.66
C GLN A 59 3.25 -10.11 14.97
N TYR A 60 2.62 -9.59 13.94
CA TYR A 60 3.10 -8.45 13.18
C TYR A 60 2.08 -7.33 13.22
N GLU A 61 2.53 -6.15 13.63
CA GLU A 61 1.75 -4.92 13.61
C GLU A 61 1.93 -4.23 12.26
N ILE A 62 0.91 -4.30 11.41
CA ILE A 62 0.89 -3.63 10.11
C ILE A 62 0.32 -2.23 10.29
N ASP A 63 1.10 -1.21 10.02
CA ASP A 63 0.72 0.20 10.20
C ASP A 63 0.66 0.99 8.89
N ARG A 64 1.08 0.39 7.76
CA ARG A 64 1.09 1.06 6.46
C ARG A 64 0.83 0.12 5.29
N ILE A 65 0.41 0.71 4.19
CA ILE A 65 0.51 0.12 2.86
C ILE A 65 1.73 0.72 2.18
N LYS A 66 2.65 -0.13 1.72
CA LYS A 66 3.86 0.28 1.01
C LYS A 66 3.64 0.14 -0.49
N MET A 67 3.84 1.23 -1.22
CA MET A 67 3.90 1.24 -2.68
C MET A 67 5.35 1.26 -3.12
N THR A 68 5.72 0.30 -3.94
CA THR A 68 7.06 0.18 -4.52
C THR A 68 6.96 -0.23 -5.97
N THR A 69 8.06 -0.13 -6.70
CA THR A 69 8.19 -0.74 -8.02
C THR A 69 8.87 -2.11 -7.86
N ASP A 70 8.27 -3.17 -8.40
CA ASP A 70 8.84 -4.52 -8.48
C ASP A 70 8.73 -5.02 -9.92
N TRP A 71 9.84 -5.46 -10.51
CA TRP A 71 9.93 -5.86 -11.92
C TRP A 71 9.22 -4.93 -12.91
N GLU A 72 9.41 -3.61 -12.74
CA GLU A 72 8.82 -2.54 -13.57
C GLU A 72 7.32 -2.28 -13.34
N GLU A 73 6.68 -2.99 -12.42
CA GLU A 73 5.28 -2.78 -12.04
C GLU A 73 5.18 -2.07 -10.68
N VAL A 74 4.25 -1.13 -10.58
CA VAL A 74 3.88 -0.57 -9.27
C VAL A 74 3.11 -1.64 -8.51
N VAL A 75 3.47 -1.88 -7.25
CA VAL A 75 2.89 -2.92 -6.39
C VAL A 75 2.62 -2.39 -4.99
N LEU A 76 1.60 -2.95 -4.34
CA LEU A 76 1.18 -2.59 -2.98
C LEU A 76 1.36 -3.76 -2.02
N TYR A 77 2.02 -3.51 -0.90
CA TYR A 77 2.24 -4.50 0.16
C TYR A 77 1.74 -4.00 1.52
N TYR A 78 1.29 -4.94 2.36
CA TYR A 78 1.23 -4.67 3.79
C TYR A 78 2.64 -4.48 4.32
N ALA A 79 2.84 -3.51 5.21
CA ALA A 79 4.14 -3.26 5.79
C ALA A 79 4.05 -2.69 7.21
N ASN A 80 5.20 -2.72 7.87
CA ASN A 80 5.49 -1.96 9.07
C ASN A 80 6.80 -1.18 8.86
N ALA A 81 7.35 -0.60 9.94
CA ALA A 81 8.60 0.15 9.86
C ALA A 81 9.83 -0.69 9.48
N GLU A 82 9.80 -2.01 9.68
CA GLU A 82 10.95 -2.90 9.53
C GLU A 82 10.87 -3.78 8.27
N THR A 83 9.67 -4.19 7.86
CA THR A 83 9.46 -5.14 6.78
C THR A 83 8.16 -4.87 6.02
N TYR A 84 8.11 -5.35 4.77
CA TYR A 84 6.88 -5.51 4.00
C TYR A 84 6.64 -6.98 3.67
N PHE A 85 5.41 -7.32 3.33
CA PHE A 85 4.98 -8.71 3.16
C PHE A 85 4.50 -8.98 1.74
N GLU A 86 5.38 -9.54 0.93
CA GLU A 86 5.11 -9.86 -0.48
C GLU A 86 4.04 -10.93 -0.67
N CYS A 87 3.95 -11.88 0.27
CA CYS A 87 3.04 -13.03 0.18
C CYS A 87 1.57 -12.71 0.50
N PHE A 88 1.27 -11.52 1.04
CA PHE A 88 -0.09 -11.16 1.46
C PHE A 88 -0.68 -10.09 0.56
N LYS A 89 -1.71 -10.46 -0.20
CA LYS A 89 -2.44 -9.51 -1.06
C LYS A 89 -3.12 -8.43 -0.23
N VAL A 90 -2.85 -7.17 -0.54
CA VAL A 90 -3.55 -6.03 0.04
C VAL A 90 -5.04 -6.11 -0.31
N SER A 91 -5.91 -5.88 0.67
CA SER A 91 -7.35 -5.97 0.43
C SER A 91 -7.80 -4.86 -0.53
N LYS A 92 -8.73 -5.17 -1.45
CA LYS A 92 -9.28 -4.17 -2.39
C LYS A 92 -9.79 -2.92 -1.69
N HIS A 93 -10.29 -3.04 -0.46
CA HIS A 93 -10.77 -1.90 0.31
C HIS A 93 -9.65 -0.94 0.69
N LEU A 94 -8.46 -1.44 1.03
CA LEU A 94 -7.30 -0.61 1.33
C LEU A 94 -6.68 -0.06 0.04
N ILE A 95 -6.68 -0.83 -1.05
CA ILE A 95 -6.26 -0.33 -2.37
C ILE A 95 -7.11 0.87 -2.79
N HIS A 96 -8.44 0.81 -2.59
CA HIS A 96 -9.32 1.97 -2.85
C HIS A 96 -8.93 3.19 -2.02
N LYS A 97 -8.61 3.03 -0.73
CA LYS A 97 -8.18 4.15 0.11
C LYS A 97 -6.83 4.73 -0.32
N VAL A 98 -5.92 3.89 -0.77
CA VAL A 98 -4.64 4.32 -1.35
C VAL A 98 -4.88 5.09 -2.64
N HIS A 99 -5.75 4.61 -3.52
CA HIS A 99 -6.15 5.32 -4.74
C HIS A 99 -6.74 6.70 -4.44
N ASP A 100 -7.73 6.76 -3.54
CA ASP A 100 -8.35 8.02 -3.12
C ASP A 100 -7.29 8.99 -2.58
N GLN A 101 -6.34 8.50 -1.76
CA GLN A 101 -5.27 9.31 -1.21
C GLN A 101 -4.27 9.78 -2.27
N ILE A 102 -3.92 8.94 -3.25
CA ILE A 102 -3.04 9.34 -4.36
C ILE A 102 -3.65 10.52 -5.12
N VAL A 103 -4.95 10.44 -5.45
CA VAL A 103 -5.67 11.51 -6.15
C VAL A 103 -5.67 12.80 -5.31
N GLU A 104 -5.82 12.70 -3.99
CA GLU A 104 -5.74 13.86 -3.10
C GLU A 104 -4.33 14.45 -3.06
N GLU A 105 -3.29 13.64 -2.90
CA GLU A 105 -1.90 14.09 -2.83
C GLU A 105 -1.36 14.64 -4.16
N GLN A 106 -1.86 14.15 -5.29
CA GLN A 106 -1.60 14.76 -6.59
C GLN A 106 -2.16 16.18 -6.68
N ARG A 107 -3.37 16.43 -6.12
CA ARG A 107 -3.96 17.77 -6.06
C ARG A 107 -3.24 18.69 -5.08
N ASN A 108 -2.71 18.13 -3.98
CA ASN A 108 -2.01 18.86 -2.94
C ASN A 108 -0.53 19.13 -3.27
N GLY A 109 -0.01 18.57 -4.36
CA GLY A 109 1.36 18.80 -4.82
C GLY A 109 2.40 17.77 -4.36
N VAL A 110 2.04 16.85 -3.45
CA VAL A 110 2.98 15.85 -2.88
C VAL A 110 3.36 14.80 -3.91
N LEU A 111 2.39 14.35 -4.71
CA LEU A 111 2.59 13.39 -5.80
C LEU A 111 2.39 14.04 -7.18
N ASP A 112 2.55 15.37 -7.28
CA ASP A 112 2.38 16.07 -8.55
C ASP A 112 3.37 15.59 -9.62
N GLY A 113 2.87 15.43 -10.84
CA GLY A 113 3.62 14.90 -11.97
C GLY A 113 3.80 13.38 -12.02
N TRP A 114 3.32 12.63 -11.02
CA TRP A 114 3.39 11.16 -11.02
C TRP A 114 2.05 10.54 -11.37
N SER A 115 2.03 9.63 -12.36
CA SER A 115 0.82 8.91 -12.75
C SER A 115 0.85 7.50 -12.19
N PHE A 116 0.10 7.26 -11.12
CA PHE A 116 -0.12 5.93 -10.52
C PHE A 116 -1.53 5.39 -10.76
N ASP A 117 -2.40 6.18 -11.42
CA ASP A 117 -3.83 5.89 -11.52
C ASP A 117 -4.08 4.56 -12.25
N ASP A 118 -3.44 4.37 -13.40
CA ASP A 118 -3.60 3.17 -14.22
C ASP A 118 -3.17 1.91 -13.48
N ASP A 119 -2.00 1.94 -12.81
CA ASP A 119 -1.48 0.79 -12.08
C ASP A 119 -2.41 0.39 -10.92
N VAL A 120 -2.79 1.36 -10.10
CA VAL A 120 -3.65 1.11 -8.92
C VAL A 120 -5.05 0.69 -9.35
N MET A 121 -5.58 1.25 -10.46
CA MET A 121 -6.85 0.83 -11.03
C MET A 121 -6.80 -0.60 -11.60
N GLY A 122 -5.66 -1.01 -12.19
CA GLY A 122 -5.42 -2.40 -12.61
C GLY A 122 -5.56 -3.37 -11.42
N MET A 123 -4.92 -3.05 -10.29
CA MET A 123 -5.02 -3.85 -9.06
C MET A 123 -6.47 -3.96 -8.55
N LEU A 124 -7.25 -2.88 -8.65
CA LEU A 124 -8.67 -2.88 -8.23
C LEU A 124 -9.54 -3.77 -9.12
N ARG A 125 -9.25 -3.82 -10.42
CA ARG A 125 -9.90 -4.72 -11.39
C ARG A 125 -9.50 -6.17 -11.17
N GLY A 126 -8.31 -6.40 -10.59
CA GLY A 126 -7.75 -7.74 -10.38
C GLY A 126 -7.00 -8.24 -11.61
N GLU A 127 -6.47 -7.30 -12.38
CA GLU A 127 -5.47 -7.51 -13.43
C GLU A 127 -4.11 -7.85 -12.79
#